data_AF-A0A929E9X0-F1
#
_entry.id   AF-A0A929E9X0-F1
#
_cell.length_a   1.000
_cell.length_b   1.000
_cell.length_c   1.000
_cell.angle_alpha   90.00
_cell.angle_beta   90.00
_cell.angle_gamma   90.00
#
_symmetry.space_group_name_H-M   'P 1'
#
loop_
_entity.id
_entity.type
_entity.pdbx_description
1 polymer ?
#
loop_
_entity_poly.entity_id
_entity_poly.type
_entity_poly.pdbx_seq_one_letter_code
_entity_poly.pdbx_strand_id
1 'polypeptide(L)'
;MKISSSAIPVQAKERILFVDVLRGFAILGILLFNMGGFAGRSFTLRDWQEPLDKAIILFVDFFVQAKFYSLFSFLFGWGMSLQMARAQIKGINFVPLYLRRLLILLIFGVLHSIFLWNGDILTMYAILGIPLLIIFRNRSENFILLSAVASLMVSIVLLLPGDAMDAVRTWCSSTTECLQPKIPLPISLY
;
A
#
# COMPACT_ATOMS: atom_id res chain seq x y z
N MET A 1 -9.88 23.94 34.52
CA MET A 1 -9.46 22.54 34.71
C MET A 1 -10.09 21.69 33.60
N LYS A 2 -9.38 21.43 32.49
CA LYS A 2 -9.89 20.60 31.38
C LYS A 2 -9.89 19.15 31.84
N ILE A 3 -11.07 18.58 32.03
CA ILE A 3 -11.21 17.15 32.35
C ILE A 3 -10.63 16.38 31.16
N SER A 4 -9.52 15.69 31.40
CA SER A 4 -8.95 14.73 30.45
C SER A 4 -10.01 13.67 30.22
N SER A 5 -10.65 13.68 29.04
CA SER A 5 -11.53 12.58 28.64
C SER A 5 -10.66 11.34 28.54
N SER A 6 -10.71 10.49 29.57
CA SER A 6 -10.02 9.22 29.58
C SER A 6 -10.36 8.48 28.29
N ALA A 7 -9.34 8.07 27.53
CA ALA A 7 -9.51 7.28 26.33
C ALA A 7 -9.98 5.88 26.75
N ILE A 8 -11.28 5.72 26.98
CA ILE A 8 -11.88 4.43 27.34
C ILE A 8 -11.70 3.46 26.16
N PRO A 9 -11.23 2.22 26.39
CA PRO A 9 -11.11 1.21 25.35
C PRO A 9 -12.42 1.03 24.58
N VAL A 10 -12.32 0.85 23.25
CA VAL A 10 -13.49 0.56 22.41
C VAL A 10 -14.19 -0.70 22.92
N GLN A 11 -15.45 -0.55 23.33
CA GLN A 11 -16.29 -1.64 23.81
C GLN A 11 -16.49 -2.67 22.69
N ALA A 12 -16.58 -3.96 23.03
CA ALA A 12 -16.69 -5.05 22.05
C ALA A 12 -17.86 -4.85 21.06
N LYS A 13 -18.97 -4.25 21.51
CA LYS A 13 -20.16 -3.95 20.70
C LYS A 13 -19.92 -2.85 19.64
N GLU A 14 -18.92 -1.99 19.83
CA GLU A 14 -18.54 -0.93 18.88
C GLU A 14 -17.49 -1.40 17.87
N ARG A 15 -17.02 -2.66 17.95
CA ARG A 15 -16.00 -3.20 17.05
C ARG A 15 -16.64 -3.82 15.81
N ILE A 16 -16.04 -3.54 14.66
CA ILE A 16 -16.43 -4.16 13.41
C ILE A 16 -15.69 -5.50 13.34
N LEU A 17 -16.31 -6.56 13.85
CA LEU A 17 -15.72 -7.90 13.95
C LEU A 17 -15.08 -8.35 12.63
N PHE A 18 -15.76 -8.07 11.51
CA PHE A 18 -15.28 -8.40 10.17
C PHE A 18 -13.89 -7.80 9.86
N VAL A 19 -13.66 -6.53 10.23
CA VAL A 19 -12.37 -5.85 10.00
C VAL A 19 -11.27 -6.47 10.87
N ASP A 20 -11.60 -6.86 12.10
CA ASP A 20 -10.65 -7.49 13.01
C ASP A 20 -10.26 -8.90 12.54
N VAL A 21 -11.23 -9.69 12.05
CA VAL A 21 -10.99 -11.01 11.44
C VAL A 21 -10.13 -10.88 10.18
N LEU A 22 -10.45 -9.93 9.29
CA LEU A 22 -9.66 -9.70 8.07
C LEU A 22 -8.22 -9.31 8.37
N ARG A 23 -7.96 -8.56 9.44
CA ARG A 23 -6.59 -8.23 9.87
C ARG A 23 -5.83 -9.46 10.36
N GLY A 24 -6.46 -10.29 11.19
CA GLY A 24 -5.87 -11.55 11.63
C GLY A 24 -5.56 -12.47 10.46
N PHE A 25 -6.50 -12.59 9.51
CA PHE A 25 -6.32 -13.33 8.27
C PHE A 25 -5.18 -12.77 7.42
N ALA A 26 -5.06 -11.44 7.33
CA ALA A 26 -3.99 -10.79 6.62
C ALA A 26 -2.61 -11.09 7.19
N ILE A 27 -2.48 -11.04 8.51
CA ILE A 27 -1.24 -11.37 9.23
C ILE A 27 -0.87 -12.84 9.04
N LEU A 28 -1.85 -13.76 9.07
CA LEU A 28 -1.61 -15.18 8.84
C LEU A 28 -1.05 -15.44 7.43
N GLY A 29 -1.60 -14.79 6.40
CA GLY A 29 -1.07 -14.91 5.04
C GLY A 29 0.34 -14.34 4.90
N ILE A 30 0.63 -13.19 5.53
CA ILE A 30 1.99 -12.61 5.56
C ILE A 30 2.94 -13.58 6.26
N LEU A 31 2.54 -14.18 7.38
CA LEU A 31 3.35 -15.18 8.09
C LEU A 31 3.66 -16.38 7.19
N LEU A 32 2.64 -16.97 6.56
CA LEU A 32 2.80 -18.12 5.67
C LEU A 32 3.81 -17.84 4.55
N PHE A 33 3.73 -16.67 3.93
CA PHE A 33 4.71 -16.26 2.93
C PHE A 33 6.11 -16.16 3.55
N ASN A 34 6.26 -15.50 4.69
CA ASN A 34 7.57 -15.30 5.31
C ASN A 34 8.22 -16.58 5.85
N MET A 35 7.46 -17.65 6.12
CA MET A 35 8.02 -18.92 6.60
C MET A 35 9.12 -19.48 5.69
N GLY A 36 9.00 -19.34 4.36
CA GLY A 36 10.05 -19.79 3.43
C GLY A 36 11.39 -19.11 3.66
N GLY A 37 11.38 -17.78 3.81
CA GLY A 37 12.60 -17.01 4.06
C GLY A 37 13.17 -17.23 5.47
N PHE A 38 12.33 -17.44 6.49
CA PHE A 38 12.80 -17.83 7.82
C PHE A 38 13.49 -19.21 7.83
N ALA A 39 13.03 -20.14 6.98
CA ALA A 39 13.65 -21.44 6.81
C ALA A 39 14.96 -21.41 5.99
N GLY A 40 15.41 -20.23 5.54
CA GLY A 40 16.63 -20.07 4.75
C GLY A 40 16.51 -20.55 3.31
N ARG A 41 15.29 -20.75 2.79
CA ARG A 41 15.05 -21.13 1.39
C ARG A 41 14.53 -19.94 0.60
N SER A 42 14.96 -19.83 -0.65
CA SER A 42 14.36 -18.82 -1.52
C SER A 42 12.99 -19.29 -2.00
N PHE A 43 12.14 -18.33 -2.37
CA PHE A 43 10.85 -18.59 -3.04
C PHE A 43 11.02 -19.09 -4.48
N THR A 44 12.23 -19.45 -4.91
CA THR A 44 12.43 -19.96 -6.27
C THR A 44 12.15 -21.45 -6.30
N LEU A 45 11.41 -21.89 -7.31
CA LEU A 45 11.13 -23.31 -7.57
C LEU A 45 12.39 -24.17 -7.73
N ARG A 46 13.56 -23.55 -7.93
CA ARG A 46 14.85 -24.22 -8.12
C ARG A 46 15.40 -24.83 -6.83
N ASP A 47 15.01 -24.30 -5.68
CA ASP A 47 15.48 -24.76 -4.37
C ASP A 47 14.73 -26.00 -3.86
N TRP A 48 13.70 -26.44 -4.58
CA TRP A 48 12.78 -27.48 -4.15
C TRP A 48 12.80 -28.62 -5.16
N GLN A 49 13.06 -29.84 -4.70
CA GLN A 49 13.23 -31.00 -5.58
C GLN A 49 11.92 -31.82 -5.70
N GLU A 50 11.21 -31.96 -4.59
CA GLU A 50 9.98 -32.76 -4.52
C GLU A 50 8.82 -32.12 -5.30
N PRO A 51 8.02 -32.90 -6.07
CA PRO A 51 6.89 -32.38 -6.82
C PRO A 51 5.82 -31.74 -5.93
N LEU A 52 5.60 -32.32 -4.74
CA LEU A 52 4.65 -31.81 -3.76
C LEU A 52 5.07 -30.42 -3.24
N ASP A 53 6.35 -30.27 -2.91
CA ASP A 53 6.90 -28.99 -2.42
C ASP A 53 6.76 -27.90 -3.48
N LYS A 54 7.09 -28.22 -4.74
CA LYS A 54 6.90 -27.29 -5.87
C LYS A 54 5.44 -26.88 -6.04
N ALA A 55 4.49 -27.82 -5.90
CA ALA A 55 3.06 -27.51 -5.98
C ALA A 55 2.61 -26.58 -4.84
N ILE A 56 3.09 -26.82 -3.61
CA ILE A 56 2.81 -25.98 -2.44
C ILE A 56 3.35 -24.57 -2.65
N ILE A 57 4.58 -24.43 -3.13
CA ILE A 57 5.20 -23.11 -3.34
C ILE A 57 4.52 -22.36 -4.46
N LEU A 58 4.20 -23.03 -5.56
CA LEU A 58 3.42 -22.42 -6.64
C LEU A 58 2.05 -21.95 -6.14
N PHE A 59 1.40 -22.74 -5.27
CA PHE A 59 0.16 -22.34 -4.63
C PHE A 59 0.34 -21.10 -3.75
N VAL A 60 1.36 -21.08 -2.88
CA VAL A 60 1.67 -19.94 -2.00
C VAL A 60 2.03 -18.70 -2.83
N ASP A 61 2.88 -18.82 -3.84
CA ASP A 61 3.24 -17.70 -4.71
C ASP A 61 2.02 -17.15 -5.44
N PHE A 62 1.18 -18.02 -6.00
CA PHE A 62 0.02 -17.56 -6.78
C PHE A 62 -1.09 -16.96 -5.89
N PHE A 63 -1.39 -17.58 -4.75
CA PHE A 63 -2.52 -17.20 -3.89
C PHE A 63 -2.16 -16.25 -2.75
N VAL A 64 -0.92 -16.29 -2.24
CA VAL A 64 -0.51 -15.59 -1.02
C VAL A 64 0.39 -14.40 -1.34
N GLN A 65 1.36 -14.55 -2.25
CA GLN A 65 2.33 -13.50 -2.55
C GLN A 65 1.62 -12.21 -3.00
N ALA A 66 2.07 -11.09 -2.43
CA ALA A 66 1.55 -9.73 -2.61
C ALA A 66 0.08 -9.49 -2.20
N LYS A 67 -0.83 -10.47 -2.27
CA LYS A 67 -2.27 -10.28 -1.98
C LYS A 67 -2.50 -9.91 -0.52
N PHE A 68 -1.83 -10.59 0.41
CA PHE A 68 -1.99 -10.33 1.83
C PHE A 68 -1.32 -9.03 2.28
N TYR A 69 -0.21 -8.63 1.63
CA TYR A 69 0.40 -7.31 1.80
C TYR A 69 -0.57 -6.21 1.35
N SER A 70 -1.20 -6.35 0.18
CA SER A 70 -2.20 -5.40 -0.32
C SER A 70 -3.44 -5.33 0.59
N LEU A 71 -3.94 -6.48 1.05
CA LEU A 71 -5.07 -6.55 1.97
C LEU A 71 -4.77 -5.85 3.30
N PHE A 72 -3.59 -6.12 3.89
CA PHE A 72 -3.17 -5.48 5.12
C PHE A 72 -2.99 -3.97 4.93
N SER A 73 -2.40 -3.52 3.82
CA SER A 73 -2.28 -2.09 3.47
C SER A 73 -3.63 -1.40 3.40
N PHE A 74 -4.60 -2.03 2.75
CA PHE A 74 -5.96 -1.51 2.66
C PHE A 74 -6.62 -1.41 4.04
N LEU A 75 -6.53 -2.46 4.86
CA LEU A 75 -7.08 -2.50 6.22
C LEU A 75 -6.38 -1.52 7.18
N PHE A 76 -5.12 -1.20 6.93
CA PHE A 76 -4.37 -0.18 7.65
C PHE A 76 -4.93 1.22 7.35
N GLY A 77 -5.12 1.55 6.07
CA GLY A 77 -5.73 2.81 5.64
C GLY A 77 -7.18 2.97 6.11
N TRP A 78 -8.01 1.94 5.91
CA TRP A 78 -9.37 1.87 6.47
C TRP A 78 -9.37 2.01 7.99
N GLY A 79 -8.38 1.40 8.64
CA GLY A 79 -8.19 1.52 10.08
C GLY A 79 -7.98 2.96 10.54
N MET A 80 -7.25 3.75 9.77
CA MET A 80 -7.07 5.17 10.06
C MET A 80 -8.38 5.93 9.88
N SER A 81 -9.10 5.77 8.75
CA SER A 81 -10.35 6.50 8.50
C SER A 81 -11.40 6.21 9.58
N LEU A 82 -11.52 4.95 10.00
CA LEU A 82 -12.43 4.55 11.07
C LEU A 82 -12.04 5.17 12.43
N GLN A 83 -10.75 5.21 12.76
CA GLN A 83 -10.29 5.85 14.01
C GLN A 83 -10.51 7.36 13.97
N MET A 84 -10.30 7.99 12.82
CA MET A 84 -10.54 9.41 12.61
C MET A 84 -12.03 9.76 12.79
N ALA A 85 -12.93 9.01 12.16
CA ALA A 85 -14.38 9.20 12.31
C ALA A 85 -14.82 9.08 13.78
N ARG A 86 -14.30 8.07 14.50
CA ARG A 86 -14.60 7.89 15.93
C ARG A 86 -14.07 9.01 16.80
N ALA A 87 -12.86 9.50 16.53
CA ALA A 87 -12.28 10.63 17.25
C ALA A 87 -13.10 11.91 17.02
N GLN A 88 -13.63 12.11 15.81
CA GLN A 88 -14.54 13.21 15.46
C GLN A 88 -15.84 13.14 16.25
N ILE A 89 -16.49 11.97 16.30
CA ILE A 89 -17.73 11.76 17.08
C ILE A 89 -17.50 12.02 18.58
N LYS A 90 -16.34 11.61 19.11
CA LYS A 90 -15.99 11.78 20.53
C LYS A 90 -15.41 13.17 20.87
N GLY A 91 -15.19 14.04 19.88
CA GLY A 91 -14.58 15.36 20.08
C GLY A 91 -13.11 15.31 20.55
N ILE A 92 -12.38 14.22 20.27
CA ILE A 92 -11.00 14.00 20.72
C ILE A 92 -10.03 14.31 19.58
N ASN A 93 -8.87 14.89 19.92
CA ASN A 93 -7.79 15.12 18.96
C ASN A 93 -7.22 13.79 18.44
N PHE A 94 -7.51 13.48 17.17
CA PHE A 94 -7.09 12.25 16.48
C PHE A 94 -5.56 12.15 16.27
N VAL A 95 -4.92 13.25 15.88
CA VAL A 95 -3.50 13.30 15.47
C VAL A 95 -2.54 12.71 16.51
N PRO A 96 -2.54 13.16 17.79
CA PRO A 96 -1.60 12.62 18.78
C PRO A 96 -1.81 11.13 19.06
N LEU A 97 -3.06 10.65 18.99
CA LEU A 97 -3.37 9.23 19.15
C LEU A 97 -2.79 8.38 18.02
N TYR A 98 -2.97 8.85 16.77
CA TYR A 98 -2.46 8.14 15.61
C TYR A 98 -0.93 8.19 15.52
N LEU A 99 -0.30 9.32 15.82
CA LEU A 99 1.16 9.42 15.84
C LEU A 99 1.79 8.53 16.91
N ARG A 100 1.20 8.43 18.10
CA ARG A 100 1.66 7.50 19.14
C ARG A 100 1.61 6.06 18.66
N ARG A 101 0.55 5.68 17.94
CA ARG A 101 0.43 4.35 17.32
C ARG A 101 1.52 4.12 16.27
N LEU A 102 1.75 5.07 15.36
CA LEU A 102 2.80 4.95 14.34
C LEU A 102 4.19 4.83 14.98
N LEU A 103 4.46 5.59 16.04
CA LEU A 103 5.72 5.54 16.77
C LEU A 103 5.94 4.18 17.44
N ILE A 104 4.92 3.63 18.10
CA ILE A 104 4.98 2.27 18.65
C ILE A 104 5.26 1.25 17.55
N LEU A 105 4.56 1.38 16.43
CA LEU A 105 4.70 0.48 15.28
C LEU A 105 6.10 0.60 14.63
N LEU A 106 6.67 1.82 14.59
CA LEU A 106 8.04 2.07 14.13
C LEU A 106 9.06 1.42 15.05
N ILE A 107 8.94 1.59 16.36
CA ILE A 107 9.85 0.99 17.35
C ILE A 107 9.83 -0.53 17.20
N PHE A 108 8.65 -1.14 17.18
CA PHE A 108 8.54 -2.58 16.98
C PHE A 108 9.09 -3.02 15.63
N GLY A 109 8.84 -2.28 14.56
CA GLY A 109 9.38 -2.60 13.24
C GLY A 109 10.90 -2.52 13.17
N VAL A 110 11.50 -1.51 13.77
CA VAL A 110 12.97 -1.36 13.84
C VAL A 110 13.58 -2.48 14.67
N LEU A 111 13.02 -2.77 15.84
CA LEU A 111 13.47 -3.89 16.67
C LEU A 111 13.33 -5.22 15.91
N HIS A 112 12.19 -5.45 15.25
CA HIS A 112 11.98 -6.64 14.43
C HIS A 112 13.00 -6.74 13.29
N SER A 113 13.28 -5.63 12.61
CA SER A 113 14.25 -5.56 11.51
C SER A 113 15.66 -5.93 11.96
N ILE A 114 16.07 -5.45 13.14
CA ILE A 114 17.41 -5.67 13.70
C ILE A 114 17.55 -7.08 14.29
N PHE A 115 16.56 -7.56 15.04
CA PHE A 115 16.68 -8.79 15.83
C PHE A 115 16.14 -10.04 15.15
N LEU A 116 15.19 -9.91 14.20
CA LEU A 116 14.48 -11.05 13.62
C LEU A 116 14.72 -11.16 12.12
N TRP A 117 14.36 -10.13 11.34
CA TRP A 117 14.49 -10.14 9.88
C TRP A 117 14.35 -8.74 9.27
N ASN A 118 15.29 -8.38 8.38
CA ASN A 118 15.27 -7.22 7.48
C ASN A 118 14.01 -7.04 6.59
N GLY A 119 13.10 -8.01 6.49
CA GLY A 119 11.89 -7.96 5.66
C GLY A 119 10.67 -7.33 6.34
N ASP A 120 10.86 -6.46 7.34
CA ASP A 120 9.79 -5.98 8.20
C ASP A 120 8.79 -5.05 7.49
N ILE A 121 7.52 -5.42 7.59
CA ILE A 121 6.41 -4.68 7.01
C ILE A 121 5.97 -3.51 7.92
N LEU A 122 6.21 -3.60 9.24
CA LEU A 122 5.76 -2.60 10.21
C LEU A 122 6.44 -1.25 9.95
N THR A 123 7.76 -1.23 9.79
CA THR A 123 8.54 -0.02 9.55
C THR A 123 8.02 0.74 8.34
N MET A 124 7.72 0.03 7.26
CA MET A 124 7.10 0.61 6.05
C MET A 124 5.75 1.26 6.35
N TYR A 125 4.86 0.61 7.10
CA TYR A 125 3.57 1.22 7.47
C TYR A 125 3.70 2.38 8.43
N ALA A 126 4.65 2.36 9.35
CA ALA A 126 4.87 3.47 10.25
C ALA A 126 5.28 4.73 9.48
N ILE A 127 6.21 4.57 8.54
CA ILE A 127 6.70 5.66 7.68
C ILE A 127 5.60 6.13 6.75
N LEU A 128 4.91 5.23 6.03
CA LEU A 128 3.83 5.58 5.09
C LEU A 128 2.58 6.11 5.79
N GLY A 129 2.37 5.78 7.06
CA GLY A 129 1.25 6.28 7.85
C GLY A 129 1.32 7.80 8.11
N ILE A 130 2.51 8.38 8.16
CA ILE A 130 2.72 9.83 8.38
C ILE A 130 2.22 10.67 7.20
N PRO A 131 2.69 10.48 5.94
CA PRO A 131 2.16 11.20 4.80
C PRO A 131 0.69 10.87 4.57
N LEU A 132 0.26 9.63 4.88
CA LEU A 132 -1.16 9.28 4.81
C LEU A 132 -2.00 10.19 5.71
N LEU A 133 -1.55 10.46 6.95
CA LEU A 133 -2.21 11.39 7.87
C LEU A 133 -2.12 12.85 7.40
N ILE A 134 -0.97 13.31 6.93
CA ILE A 134 -0.77 14.73 6.59
C ILE A 134 -1.53 15.11 5.32
N ILE A 135 -1.46 14.25 4.31
CA ILE A 135 -1.95 14.56 2.96
C ILE A 135 -3.46 14.32 2.84
N PHE A 136 -3.99 13.25 3.44
CA PHE A 136 -5.34 12.77 3.12
C PHE A 136 -6.41 13.04 4.17
N ARG A 137 -6.05 13.53 5.37
CA ARG A 137 -7.00 13.72 6.48
C ARG A 137 -8.19 14.64 6.15
N ASN A 138 -7.96 15.70 5.37
CA ASN A 138 -8.96 16.74 5.07
C ASN A 138 -9.16 16.91 3.56
N ARG A 139 -9.03 15.83 2.77
CA ARG A 139 -9.18 15.89 1.31
C ARG A 139 -10.50 15.31 0.85
N SER A 140 -10.95 15.75 -0.32
CA SER A 140 -12.16 15.22 -0.95
C SER A 140 -11.94 13.77 -1.41
N GLU A 141 -13.04 13.02 -1.48
CA GLU A 141 -13.04 11.64 -2.00
C GLU A 141 -12.43 11.57 -3.40
N ASN A 142 -12.73 12.56 -4.25
CA ASN A 142 -12.16 12.67 -5.60
C ASN A 142 -10.63 12.80 -5.59
N PHE A 143 -10.06 13.55 -4.64
CA PHE A 143 -8.60 13.67 -4.52
C PHE A 143 -7.97 12.36 -4.08
N ILE A 144 -8.60 11.64 -3.15
CA ILE A 144 -8.14 10.32 -2.70
C ILE A 144 -8.18 9.33 -3.88
N LEU A 145 -9.30 9.26 -4.60
CA LEU A 145 -9.44 8.40 -5.78
C LEU A 145 -8.44 8.73 -6.87
N LEU A 146 -8.27 10.02 -7.20
CA LEU A 146 -7.30 10.46 -8.19
C LEU A 146 -5.88 10.08 -7.78
N SER A 147 -5.52 10.26 -6.51
CA SER A 147 -4.19 9.88 -6.01
C SER A 147 -3.95 8.37 -6.06
N ALA A 148 -4.98 7.56 -5.79
CA ALA A 148 -4.91 6.11 -5.88
C ALA A 148 -4.72 5.67 -7.33
N VAL A 149 -5.53 6.19 -8.26
CA VAL A 149 -5.39 5.93 -9.70
C VAL A 149 -4.03 6.39 -10.21
N ALA A 150 -3.58 7.59 -9.85
CA ALA A 150 -2.27 8.10 -10.23
C ALA A 150 -1.14 7.18 -9.72
N SER A 151 -1.20 6.71 -8.48
CA SER A 151 -0.19 5.80 -7.92
C SER A 151 -0.16 4.45 -8.64
N LEU A 152 -1.31 3.92 -9.06
CA LEU A 152 -1.40 2.70 -9.86
C LEU A 152 -0.84 2.91 -11.26
N MET A 153 -1.19 4.02 -11.91
CA MET A 153 -0.68 4.36 -13.24
C MET A 153 0.84 4.53 -13.23
N VAL A 154 1.38 5.24 -12.23
CA VAL A 154 2.83 5.36 -12.05
C VAL A 154 3.48 3.99 -11.87
N SER A 155 2.89 3.11 -11.04
CA SER A 155 3.41 1.76 -10.85
C SER A 155 3.42 0.95 -12.16
N ILE A 156 2.34 1.01 -12.94
CA ILE A 156 2.23 0.34 -14.24
C ILE A 156 3.30 0.86 -15.21
N VAL A 157 3.45 2.19 -15.31
CA VAL A 157 4.43 2.81 -16.22
C VAL A 157 5.85 2.42 -15.84
N LEU A 158 6.19 2.37 -14.56
CA LEU A 158 7.51 1.94 -14.09
C LEU A 158 7.78 0.45 -14.31
N LEU A 159 6.74 -0.37 -14.41
CA LEU A 159 6.83 -1.81 -14.69
C LEU A 159 6.87 -2.15 -16.18
N LEU A 160 6.69 -1.16 -17.07
CA LEU A 160 6.78 -1.40 -18.51
C LEU A 160 8.22 -1.79 -18.90
N PRO A 161 8.41 -2.87 -19.66
CA PRO A 161 9.70 -3.19 -20.29
C PRO A 161 10.19 -2.00 -21.13
N GLY A 162 11.51 -1.82 -21.27
CA GLY A 162 12.10 -0.70 -22.02
C GLY A 162 11.56 -0.60 -23.45
N ASP A 163 11.33 -1.74 -24.08
CA ASP A 163 10.76 -1.91 -25.42
C ASP A 163 9.31 -1.39 -25.51
N ALA A 164 8.53 -1.52 -24.43
CA ALA A 164 7.19 -0.93 -24.33
C ALA A 164 7.25 0.59 -24.13
N MET A 165 8.27 1.11 -23.42
CA MET A 165 8.49 2.55 -23.31
C MET A 165 8.90 3.17 -24.66
N ASP A 166 9.69 2.45 -25.45
CA ASP A 166 10.10 2.89 -26.79
C ASP A 166 8.93 2.87 -27.79
N ALA A 167 8.02 1.89 -27.69
CA ALA A 167 6.77 1.85 -28.45
C ALA A 167 5.84 3.03 -28.09
N VAL A 168 5.73 3.40 -26.81
CA VAL A 168 4.96 4.56 -26.37
C VAL A 168 5.58 5.87 -26.89
N ARG A 169 6.91 6.00 -26.86
CA ARG A 169 7.62 7.18 -27.39
C ARG A 169 7.39 7.37 -28.89
N THR A 170 7.52 6.30 -29.67
CA THR A 170 7.32 6.33 -31.13
C THR A 170 5.86 6.61 -31.51
N TRP A 171 4.90 6.04 -30.77
CA TRP A 171 3.49 6.38 -30.93
C TRP A 171 3.24 7.88 -30.65
N CYS A 172 3.77 8.41 -29.54
CA CYS A 172 3.56 9.80 -29.13
C CYS A 172 4.15 10.81 -30.15
N SER A 173 5.34 10.54 -30.70
CA SER A 173 5.93 11.36 -31.76
C SER A 173 5.09 11.36 -33.03
N SER A 174 4.54 10.21 -33.42
CA SER A 174 3.68 10.10 -34.62
C SER A 174 2.36 10.87 -34.50
N THR A 175 1.73 10.86 -33.32
CA THR A 175 0.52 11.65 -33.07
C THR A 175 0.78 13.16 -33.05
N THR A 176 1.97 13.58 -32.61
CA THR A 176 2.35 15.01 -32.60
C THR A 176 2.53 15.55 -34.02
N GLU A 177 3.04 14.72 -34.95
CA GLU A 177 3.09 15.01 -36.38
C GLU A 177 1.71 15.11 -37.03
N CYS A 178 0.74 14.28 -36.62
CA CYS A 178 -0.63 14.32 -37.15
C CYS A 178 -1.46 15.51 -36.63
N LEU A 179 -1.11 16.09 -35.49
CA LEU A 179 -1.81 17.23 -34.88
C LEU A 179 -1.23 18.59 -35.30
N GLN A 180 -0.11 18.62 -36.03
CA GLN A 180 0.36 19.83 -36.70
C GLN A 180 -0.65 20.17 -37.81
N PRO A 181 -1.37 21.31 -37.74
CA PRO A 181 -2.22 21.70 -38.84
C PRO A 181 -1.30 21.94 -40.05
N LYS A 182 -1.47 21.14 -41.10
CA LYS A 182 -0.96 21.49 -42.44
C LYS A 182 -1.69 22.74 -42.87
N ILE A 183 -1.24 23.90 -42.42
CA ILE A 183 -1.62 25.20 -42.97
C ILE A 183 -0.88 25.26 -44.30
N PRO A 184 -1.56 25.14 -45.45
CA PRO A 184 -0.90 25.47 -46.71
C PRO A 184 -0.68 26.98 -46.67
N LEU A 185 0.57 27.41 -46.49
CA LEU A 185 0.92 28.81 -46.71
C LEU A 185 0.56 29.14 -48.17
N PRO A 186 -0.34 30.08 -48.44
CA PRO A 186 -0.61 30.48 -49.80
C PRO A 186 0.60 31.26 -50.32
N ILE A 187 1.19 30.70 -51.37
CA ILE A 187 1.68 31.37 -52.59
C ILE A 187 2.33 32.76 -52.38
N SER A 188 3.64 32.79 -52.66
CA SER A 188 4.40 33.89 -53.29
C SER A 188 4.15 35.32 -52.80
N LEU A 189 5.18 35.93 -52.21
CA LEU A 189 5.54 37.31 -52.53
C LEU A 189 7.06 37.54 -52.33
N TYR A 190 7.71 37.88 -53.45
CA TYR A 190 9.09 38.36 -53.69
C TYR A 190 10.26 37.37 -53.63
#